data_AF-A0A961FQY0-F1
#
_entry.id   AF-A0A961FQY0-F1
#
_cell.length_a   1.000
_cell.length_b   1.000
_cell.length_c   1.000
_cell.angle_alpha   90.00
_cell.angle_beta   90.00
_cell.angle_gamma   90.00
#
_symmetry.space_group_name_H-M   'P 1'
#
loop_
_entity.id
_entity.type
_entity.pdbx_description
1 polymer ?
#
loop_
_entity_poly.entity_id
_entity_poly.type
_entity_poly.pdbx_seq_one_letter_code
_entity_poly.pdbx_strand_id
1 'polypeptide(L)'
;MALSRPDLWERLESFVIGDPAAALSFQQRLARENGWDEIYAARVLDEYRRFLYLMATHEAPMTPSDEVDQAWHLHLAYSESYWNDLCSDLLGTALHHGPTRGGRLEGLRYDRQYQDTLDAYRAEFDTKPPTDIWPSSSKRFGSRYASPVRMFPSRHYAVWRLFGPVLAVIAFGALVTAAYLYFSETNRNVGLALFGLCGGIALSGLLFNAMLVERLNRRPTGSSKSPRRRRSGAGFASGYGDAGCGSADCHGGDSSGCGSGGCGGGGCGGGCGGCGS
;
A
#
# COMPACT_ATOMS: atom_id res chain seq x y z
N MET A 1 24.63 17.72 -6.70
CA MET A 1 25.35 17.60 -5.40
C MET A 1 25.59 16.13 -5.12
N ALA A 2 26.56 15.79 -4.27
CA ALA A 2 26.73 14.40 -3.80
C ALA A 2 25.70 14.10 -2.69
N LEU A 3 25.26 12.85 -2.59
CA LEU A 3 24.40 12.37 -1.50
C LEU A 3 25.01 12.70 -0.13
N SER A 4 24.17 12.89 0.88
CA SER A 4 24.58 13.18 2.27
C SER A 4 25.49 12.10 2.87
N ARG A 5 25.28 10.84 2.51
CA ARG A 5 25.98 9.62 2.97
C ARG A 5 26.29 8.70 1.78
N PRO A 6 27.27 9.03 0.91
CA PRO A 6 27.54 8.25 -0.29
C PRO A 6 28.02 6.82 0.02
N ASP A 7 28.69 6.61 1.16
CA ASP A 7 29.10 5.31 1.69
C ASP A 7 27.91 4.37 1.92
N LEU A 8 26.82 4.90 2.47
CA LEU A 8 25.62 4.14 2.76
C LEU A 8 24.90 3.78 1.46
N TRP A 9 24.85 4.71 0.51
CA TRP A 9 24.23 4.46 -0.79
C TRP A 9 24.92 3.33 -1.55
N GLU A 10 26.25 3.32 -1.63
CA GLU A 10 27.01 2.27 -2.30
C GLU A 10 26.76 0.88 -1.67
N ARG A 11 26.67 0.83 -0.33
CA ARG A 11 26.33 -0.41 0.40
C ARG A 11 24.91 -0.87 0.10
N LEU A 12 23.93 0.05 0.04
CA LEU A 12 22.54 -0.27 -0.30
C LEU A 12 22.37 -0.70 -1.76
N GLU A 13 23.13 -0.09 -2.68
CA GLU A 13 23.09 -0.40 -4.10
C GLU A 13 23.68 -1.79 -4.39
N SER A 14 24.75 -2.16 -3.69
CA SER A 14 25.37 -3.49 -3.76
C SER A 14 24.66 -4.57 -2.92
N PHE A 15 23.71 -4.18 -2.07
CA PHE A 15 22.99 -5.11 -1.21
C PHE A 15 22.08 -6.05 -2.01
N VAL A 16 22.24 -7.35 -1.77
CA VAL A 16 21.45 -8.42 -2.36
C VAL A 16 20.48 -8.95 -1.30
N ILE A 17 19.18 -8.94 -1.62
CA ILE A 17 18.13 -9.42 -0.73
C ILE A 17 17.92 -10.93 -0.92
N GLY A 18 18.10 -11.69 0.16
CA GLY A 18 17.93 -13.14 0.17
C GLY A 18 19.06 -13.91 -0.54
N ASP A 19 18.85 -15.21 -0.72
CA ASP A 19 19.83 -16.11 -1.32
C ASP A 19 19.89 -15.95 -2.86
N PRO A 20 21.06 -15.58 -3.44
CA PRO A 20 21.24 -15.51 -4.90
C PRO A 20 21.02 -16.86 -5.62
N ALA A 21 21.17 -17.98 -4.92
CA ALA A 21 20.96 -19.32 -5.46
C ALA A 21 19.47 -19.74 -5.46
N ALA A 22 18.57 -18.93 -4.90
CA ALA A 22 17.15 -19.23 -4.89
C ALA A 22 16.58 -19.31 -6.31
N ALA A 23 15.63 -20.23 -6.52
CA ALA A 23 15.00 -20.44 -7.83
C ALA A 23 14.27 -19.21 -8.39
N LEU A 24 13.91 -18.25 -7.53
CA LEU A 24 13.43 -16.93 -7.91
C LEU A 24 14.19 -15.88 -7.14
N SER A 25 14.71 -14.88 -7.83
CA SER A 25 15.27 -13.69 -7.19
C SER A 25 14.20 -12.91 -6.45
N PHE A 26 14.62 -12.05 -5.52
CA PHE A 26 13.71 -11.13 -4.82
C PHE A 26 12.85 -10.31 -5.79
N GLN A 27 13.46 -9.76 -6.84
CA GLN A 27 12.75 -8.99 -7.87
C GLN A 27 11.71 -9.83 -8.62
N GLN A 28 12.05 -11.07 -9.01
CA GLN A 28 11.10 -11.95 -9.70
C GLN A 28 9.92 -12.32 -8.81
N ARG A 29 10.18 -12.53 -7.52
CA ARG A 29 9.12 -12.77 -6.54
C ARG A 29 8.26 -11.53 -6.35
N LEU A 30 8.86 -10.35 -6.22
CA LEU A 30 8.15 -9.07 -6.12
C LEU A 30 7.23 -8.84 -7.33
N ALA A 31 7.73 -9.09 -8.54
CA ALA A 31 6.95 -9.02 -9.77
C ALA A 31 5.75 -9.97 -9.74
N ARG A 32 6.01 -11.25 -9.43
CA ARG A 32 4.98 -12.31 -9.40
C ARG A 32 3.90 -12.05 -8.36
N GLU A 33 4.28 -11.66 -7.16
CA GLU A 33 3.35 -11.45 -6.03
C GLU A 33 2.54 -10.17 -6.15
N ASN A 34 2.92 -9.25 -7.03
CA ASN A 34 2.18 -8.01 -7.30
C ASN A 34 1.60 -7.95 -8.72
N GLY A 35 1.80 -8.98 -9.54
CA GLY A 35 1.33 -9.02 -10.93
C GLY A 35 1.96 -7.95 -11.80
N TRP A 36 3.17 -7.51 -11.45
CA TRP A 36 3.94 -6.54 -12.20
C TRP A 36 4.82 -7.22 -13.24
N ASP A 37 5.22 -6.48 -14.28
CA ASP A 37 6.31 -6.92 -15.13
C ASP A 37 7.65 -6.78 -14.40
N GLU A 38 8.66 -7.55 -14.83
CA GLU A 38 9.95 -7.60 -14.15
C GLU A 38 10.72 -6.27 -14.23
N ILE A 39 10.52 -5.47 -15.29
CA ILE A 39 11.18 -4.16 -15.46
C ILE A 39 10.61 -3.17 -14.45
N TYR A 40 9.30 -3.15 -14.27
CA TYR A 40 8.65 -2.33 -13.25
C TYR A 40 9.06 -2.75 -11.84
N ALA A 41 9.11 -4.06 -11.56
CA ALA A 41 9.58 -4.56 -10.26
C ALA A 41 11.05 -4.18 -9.97
N ALA A 42 11.93 -4.18 -10.99
CA ALA A 42 13.30 -3.69 -10.84
C ALA A 42 13.33 -2.22 -10.41
N ARG A 43 12.54 -1.37 -11.08
CA ARG A 43 12.43 0.06 -10.73
C ARG A 43 11.90 0.25 -9.32
N VAL A 44 10.89 -0.51 -8.90
CA VAL A 44 10.36 -0.47 -7.53
C VAL A 44 11.42 -0.90 -6.51
N LEU A 45 12.25 -1.90 -6.82
CA LEU A 45 13.34 -2.32 -5.95
C LEU A 45 14.39 -1.20 -5.77
N ASP A 46 14.71 -0.46 -6.84
CA ASP A 46 15.61 0.70 -6.73
C ASP A 46 15.00 1.83 -5.88
N GLU A 47 13.70 2.09 -6.05
CA GLU A 47 12.98 3.05 -5.21
C GLU A 47 12.89 2.59 -3.75
N TYR A 48 12.83 1.28 -3.49
CA TYR A 48 12.90 0.74 -2.14
C TYR A 48 14.27 0.98 -1.48
N ARG A 49 15.38 0.82 -2.23
CA ARG A 49 16.72 1.19 -1.72
C ARG A 49 16.81 2.69 -1.40
N ARG A 50 16.25 3.55 -2.25
CA ARG A 50 16.15 5.00 -1.97
C ARG A 50 15.35 5.27 -0.70
N PHE A 51 14.25 4.58 -0.50
CA PHE A 51 13.46 4.72 0.72
C PHE A 51 14.21 4.26 1.98
N LEU A 52 14.94 3.13 1.92
CA LEU A 52 15.81 2.67 3.02
C LEU A 52 16.89 3.70 3.35
N TYR A 53 17.50 4.29 2.32
CA TYR A 53 18.47 5.36 2.50
C TYR A 53 17.86 6.55 3.24
N LEU A 54 16.67 7.01 2.83
CA LEU A 54 15.99 8.13 3.49
C LEU A 54 15.66 7.81 4.96
N MET A 55 15.13 6.62 5.24
CA MET A 55 14.84 6.13 6.59
C MET A 55 16.09 6.08 7.49
N ALA A 56 17.26 5.81 6.91
CA ALA A 56 18.52 5.72 7.64
C ALA A 56 19.24 7.06 7.83
N THR A 57 18.90 8.08 7.04
CA THR A 57 19.56 9.40 7.05
C THR A 57 18.71 10.48 7.69
N HIS A 58 17.41 10.27 7.86
CA HIS A 58 16.49 11.23 8.46
C HIS A 58 16.00 10.74 9.82
N GLU A 59 15.92 11.65 10.79
CA GLU A 59 15.43 11.36 12.14
C GLU A 59 13.91 11.18 12.21
N ALA A 60 13.19 11.80 11.27
CA ALA A 60 11.73 11.77 11.24
C ALA A 60 11.21 10.45 10.61
N PRO A 61 10.15 9.85 11.16
CA PRO A 61 9.50 8.70 10.54
C PRO A 61 9.03 9.03 9.13
N MET A 62 9.19 8.10 8.18
CA MET A 62 8.72 8.29 6.79
C MET A 62 7.65 7.28 6.38
N THR A 63 6.90 7.64 5.33
CA THR A 63 5.87 6.77 4.74
C THR A 63 6.26 6.46 3.29
N PRO A 64 6.51 5.19 2.90
CA PRO A 64 6.84 4.81 1.51
C PRO A 64 5.61 4.93 0.61
N SER A 65 5.70 4.96 -0.72
CA SER A 65 4.53 4.75 -1.60
C SER A 65 3.94 3.34 -1.45
N ASP A 66 2.78 3.03 -2.07
CA ASP A 66 2.20 1.69 -1.96
C ASP A 66 3.12 0.64 -2.59
N GLU A 67 3.70 0.97 -3.74
CA GLU A 67 4.62 0.12 -4.49
C GLU A 67 5.87 -0.21 -3.69
N VAL A 68 6.47 0.81 -3.05
CA VAL A 68 7.66 0.64 -2.21
C VAL A 68 7.34 -0.10 -0.91
N ASP A 69 6.15 0.12 -0.36
CA ASP A 69 5.64 -0.63 0.79
C ASP A 69 5.49 -2.13 0.46
N GLN A 70 5.14 -2.51 -0.79
CA GLN A 70 5.15 -3.93 -1.18
C GLN A 70 6.54 -4.56 -1.17
N ALA A 71 7.55 -3.82 -1.64
CA ALA A 71 8.92 -4.28 -1.56
C ALA A 71 9.36 -4.43 -0.10
N TRP A 72 8.98 -3.50 0.77
CA TRP A 72 9.29 -3.59 2.20
C TRP A 72 8.58 -4.78 2.86
N HIS A 73 7.28 -4.98 2.62
CA HIS A 73 6.54 -6.14 3.11
C HIS A 73 7.17 -7.46 2.67
N LEU A 74 7.56 -7.56 1.40
CA LEU A 74 8.23 -8.76 0.91
C LEU A 74 9.58 -8.94 1.61
N HIS A 75 10.38 -7.89 1.79
CA HIS A 75 11.65 -7.99 2.48
C HIS A 75 11.50 -8.42 3.94
N LEU A 76 10.47 -7.95 4.66
CA LEU A 76 10.15 -8.42 6.02
C LEU A 76 9.90 -9.93 6.08
N ALA A 77 9.38 -10.55 5.02
CA ALA A 77 9.22 -12.00 4.94
C ALA A 77 10.57 -12.75 4.75
N TYR A 78 11.61 -12.07 4.29
CA TYR A 78 12.99 -12.56 4.25
C TYR A 78 13.68 -12.20 5.56
N SER A 79 13.17 -12.74 6.68
CA SER A 79 13.47 -12.25 8.02
C SER A 79 14.95 -12.20 8.39
N GLU A 80 15.76 -13.17 7.95
CA GLU A 80 17.22 -13.16 8.18
C GLU A 80 17.89 -12.02 7.40
N SER A 81 17.58 -11.89 6.12
CA SER A 81 18.11 -10.81 5.28
C SER A 81 17.68 -9.43 5.76
N TYR A 82 16.46 -9.31 6.29
CA TYR A 82 15.95 -8.06 6.82
C TYR A 82 16.56 -7.68 8.17
N TRP A 83 16.55 -8.60 9.15
CA TRP A 83 16.95 -8.27 10.51
C TRP A 83 18.47 -8.32 10.71
N ASN A 84 19.13 -9.32 10.14
CA ASN A 84 20.57 -9.49 10.32
C ASN A 84 21.30 -8.68 9.26
N ASP A 85 21.12 -9.01 7.98
CA ASP A 85 21.96 -8.43 6.92
C ASP A 85 21.66 -6.93 6.72
N LEU A 86 20.39 -6.54 6.64
CA LEU A 86 20.00 -5.14 6.45
C LEU A 86 20.06 -4.33 7.76
N CYS A 87 19.26 -4.68 8.77
CA CYS A 87 19.11 -3.81 9.96
C CYS A 87 20.36 -3.80 10.85
N SER A 88 20.90 -4.97 11.20
CA SER A 88 22.10 -5.08 12.03
C SER A 88 23.35 -4.68 11.26
N ASP A 89 23.65 -5.37 10.16
CA ASP A 89 24.99 -5.31 9.56
C ASP A 89 25.14 -4.12 8.60
N LEU A 90 24.11 -3.84 7.79
CA LEU A 90 24.16 -2.75 6.83
C LEU A 90 23.85 -1.40 7.49
N LEU A 91 22.68 -1.26 8.09
CA LEU A 91 22.17 0.01 8.61
C LEU A 91 22.67 0.32 10.03
N GLY A 92 22.95 -0.69 10.85
CA GLY A 92 23.28 -0.52 12.27
C GLY A 92 22.11 0.00 13.10
N THR A 93 20.88 -0.08 12.59
CA THR A 93 19.67 0.39 13.28
C THR A 93 18.45 -0.43 12.85
N ALA A 94 17.53 -0.64 13.79
CA ALA A 94 16.30 -1.37 13.54
C ALA A 94 15.27 -0.49 12.82
N LEU A 95 14.84 -0.91 11.63
CA LEU A 95 13.71 -0.32 10.94
C LEU A 95 12.44 -1.12 11.25
N HIS A 96 11.49 -0.52 11.96
CA HIS A 96 10.23 -1.19 12.31
C HIS A 96 9.11 -0.81 11.33
N HIS A 97 8.43 -1.83 10.81
CA HIS A 97 7.15 -1.66 10.11
C HIS A 97 6.00 -2.02 11.06
N GLY A 98 4.94 -1.21 11.06
CA GLY A 98 3.82 -1.38 11.98
C GLY A 98 2.48 -1.08 11.31
N PRO A 99 1.39 -1.72 11.78
CA PRO A 99 0.06 -1.45 11.26
C PRO A 99 -0.40 -0.03 11.58
N THR A 100 -1.26 0.50 10.70
CA THR A 100 -2.04 1.72 10.98
C THR A 100 -3.06 1.47 12.09
N ARG A 101 -3.27 2.44 12.98
CA ARG A 101 -4.32 2.44 14.01
C ARG A 101 -5.73 2.70 13.44
N GLY A 102 -5.81 3.13 12.18
CA GLY A 102 -7.03 3.58 11.52
C GLY A 102 -7.53 4.96 11.97
N GLY A 103 -8.47 5.49 11.19
CA GLY A 103 -9.20 6.72 11.52
C GLY A 103 -8.66 7.98 10.85
N ARG A 104 -9.47 9.05 10.92
CA ARG A 104 -9.24 10.30 10.17
C ARG A 104 -7.95 11.02 10.59
N LEU A 105 -7.66 11.09 11.89
CA LEU A 105 -6.47 11.77 12.40
C LEU A 105 -5.19 11.10 11.93
N GLU A 106 -5.17 9.77 11.90
CA GLU A 106 -4.02 9.04 11.41
C GLU A 106 -3.88 9.14 9.89
N GLY A 107 -5.00 9.17 9.15
CA GLY A 107 -4.98 9.47 7.72
C GLY A 107 -4.33 10.82 7.42
N LEU A 108 -4.67 11.88 8.18
CA LEU A 108 -4.02 13.20 8.05
C LEU A 108 -2.53 13.16 8.41
N ARG A 109 -2.15 12.36 9.42
CA ARG A 109 -0.73 12.17 9.79
C ARG A 109 0.04 11.52 8.64
N TYR A 110 -0.44 10.41 8.09
CA TYR A 110 0.23 9.72 6.98
C TYR A 110 0.26 10.54 5.70
N ASP A 111 -0.76 11.35 5.43
CA ASP A 111 -0.78 12.29 4.30
C ASP A 111 0.38 13.30 4.41
N ARG A 112 0.53 13.94 5.58
CA ARG A 112 1.65 14.86 5.83
C ARG A 112 3.00 14.14 5.77
N GLN A 113 3.13 13.02 6.48
CA GLN A 113 4.36 12.24 6.55
C GLN A 113 4.82 11.73 5.17
N TYR A 114 3.88 11.36 4.31
CA TYR A 114 4.19 10.98 2.93
C TYR A 114 4.67 12.18 2.12
N GLN A 115 4.06 13.35 2.28
CA GLN A 115 4.56 14.56 1.63
C GLN A 115 5.97 14.92 2.09
N ASP A 116 6.25 14.82 3.39
CA ASP A 116 7.59 15.02 3.96
C ASP A 116 8.61 14.02 3.37
N THR A 117 8.19 12.76 3.14
CA THR A 117 9.01 11.74 2.48
C THR A 117 9.34 12.12 1.03
N LEU A 118 8.37 12.63 0.26
CA LEU A 118 8.59 13.08 -1.12
C LEU A 118 9.49 14.31 -1.19
N ASP A 119 9.44 15.18 -0.19
CA ASP A 119 10.26 16.38 -0.11
C ASP A 119 11.71 16.02 0.27
N ALA A 120 11.89 15.11 1.25
CA ALA A 120 13.18 14.52 1.60
C ALA A 120 13.83 13.81 0.41
N TYR A 121 13.06 13.03 -0.36
CA TYR A 121 13.54 12.39 -1.59
C TYR A 121 14.13 13.42 -2.57
N ARG A 122 13.42 14.52 -2.82
CA ARG A 122 13.89 15.54 -3.78
C ARG A 122 15.13 16.26 -3.28
N ALA A 123 15.20 16.53 -1.99
CA ALA A 123 16.36 17.18 -1.38
C ALA A 123 17.61 16.30 -1.50
N GLU A 124 17.46 15.00 -1.30
CA GLU A 124 18.58 14.07 -1.27
C GLU A 124 19.05 13.64 -2.67
N PHE A 125 18.12 13.27 -3.55
CA PHE A 125 18.46 12.70 -4.86
C PHE A 125 18.50 13.73 -6.00
N ASP A 126 18.23 15.01 -5.72
CA ASP A 126 18.18 16.12 -6.69
C ASP A 126 17.32 15.81 -7.93
N THR A 127 16.31 14.95 -7.75
CA THR A 127 15.42 14.51 -8.82
C THR A 127 14.01 14.30 -8.29
N LYS A 128 13.03 14.42 -9.19
CA LYS A 128 11.65 14.13 -8.84
C LYS A 128 11.46 12.61 -8.79
N PRO A 129 10.81 12.09 -7.74
CA PRO A 129 10.53 10.67 -7.68
C PRO A 129 9.57 10.28 -8.83
N PRO A 130 9.75 9.10 -9.44
CA PRO A 130 8.96 8.66 -10.59
C PRO A 130 7.48 8.52 -10.22
N THR A 131 6.60 9.30 -10.85
CA THR A 131 5.19 9.44 -10.42
C THR A 131 4.30 8.20 -10.59
N ASP A 132 4.78 7.19 -11.32
CA ASP A 132 4.16 5.88 -11.46
C ASP A 132 4.50 4.93 -10.31
N ILE A 133 5.51 5.25 -9.49
CA ILE A 133 5.87 4.53 -8.25
C ILE A 133 5.62 5.42 -7.02
N TRP A 134 5.83 6.72 -7.14
CA TRP A 134 5.61 7.73 -6.09
C TRP A 134 4.53 8.72 -6.52
N PRO A 135 3.25 8.33 -6.49
CA PRO A 135 2.15 9.22 -6.84
C PRO A 135 2.02 10.38 -5.84
N SER A 136 1.28 11.44 -6.20
CA SER A 136 0.93 12.50 -5.26
C SER A 136 0.14 11.96 -4.06
N SER A 137 0.21 12.64 -2.92
CA SER A 137 -0.54 12.23 -1.70
C SER A 137 -2.04 12.07 -1.95
N SER A 138 -2.62 13.00 -2.71
CA SER A 138 -4.02 12.95 -3.15
C SER A 138 -4.38 11.72 -3.99
N LYS A 139 -3.44 11.20 -4.80
CA LYS A 139 -3.64 9.99 -5.60
C LYS A 139 -3.47 8.74 -4.74
N ARG A 140 -2.46 8.72 -3.87
CA ARG A 140 -2.17 7.61 -2.97
C ARG A 140 -3.30 7.35 -1.96
N PHE A 141 -3.75 8.39 -1.26
CA PHE A 141 -4.80 8.28 -0.24
C PHE A 141 -6.20 8.59 -0.78
N GLY A 142 -6.34 8.75 -2.10
CA GLY A 142 -7.61 9.00 -2.77
C GLY A 142 -8.51 7.77 -2.85
N SER A 143 -9.82 7.99 -2.98
CA SER A 143 -10.86 6.94 -2.95
C SER A 143 -10.75 5.85 -4.02
N ARG A 144 -9.95 6.05 -5.08
CA ARG A 144 -9.73 5.04 -6.14
C ARG A 144 -8.65 4.00 -5.81
N TYR A 145 -7.76 4.29 -4.86
CA TYR A 145 -6.73 3.36 -4.38
C TYR A 145 -7.09 2.70 -3.03
N ALA A 146 -8.20 3.11 -2.43
CA ALA A 146 -8.75 2.53 -1.19
C ALA A 146 -9.40 1.14 -1.36
N SER A 147 -9.15 0.42 -2.45
CA SER A 147 -9.67 -0.95 -2.66
C SER A 147 -8.54 -1.96 -2.45
N PRO A 148 -8.46 -2.61 -1.27
CA PRO A 148 -7.40 -3.55 -0.93
C PRO A 148 -7.78 -4.97 -1.39
N VAL A 149 -8.37 -5.13 -2.57
CA VAL A 149 -8.55 -6.49 -3.10
C VAL A 149 -7.22 -6.92 -3.71
N ARG A 150 -6.25 -7.19 -2.83
CA ARG A 150 -4.93 -7.76 -3.13
C ARG A 150 -4.99 -9.28 -3.02
N MET A 151 -6.04 -9.86 -3.59
CA MET A 151 -6.11 -11.28 -3.80
C MET A 151 -6.03 -11.45 -5.31
N PHE A 152 -4.86 -11.87 -5.83
CA PHE A 152 -4.85 -12.51 -7.13
C PHE A 152 -5.86 -13.65 -6.99
N PRO A 153 -7.02 -13.60 -7.67
CA PRO A 153 -7.89 -14.75 -7.61
C PRO A 153 -7.05 -15.89 -8.15
N SER A 154 -6.73 -16.85 -7.27
CA SER A 154 -6.08 -18.08 -7.68
C SER A 154 -6.85 -18.61 -8.89
N ARG A 155 -6.16 -19.23 -9.85
CA ARG A 155 -6.81 -19.80 -11.05
C ARG A 155 -8.06 -20.62 -10.67
N HIS A 156 -8.04 -21.26 -9.50
CA HIS A 156 -9.16 -21.96 -8.90
C HIS A 156 -10.40 -21.10 -8.60
N TYR A 157 -10.25 -19.89 -8.05
CA TYR A 157 -11.40 -18.98 -7.82
C TYR A 157 -12.03 -18.53 -9.14
N ALA A 158 -11.22 -18.23 -10.15
CA ALA A 158 -11.73 -17.88 -11.48
C ALA A 158 -12.48 -19.06 -12.13
N VAL A 159 -11.96 -20.28 -12.02
CA VAL A 159 -12.62 -21.51 -12.48
C VAL A 159 -13.91 -21.76 -11.72
N TRP A 160 -13.92 -21.70 -10.39
CA TRP A 160 -15.13 -21.88 -9.57
C TRP A 160 -16.19 -20.80 -9.84
N ARG A 161 -15.77 -19.56 -10.10
CA ARG A 161 -16.68 -18.47 -10.46
C ARG A 161 -17.38 -18.71 -11.79
N LEU A 162 -16.73 -19.41 -12.72
CA LEU A 162 -17.28 -19.72 -14.04
C LEU A 162 -18.09 -21.03 -14.06
N PHE A 163 -17.61 -22.09 -13.40
CA PHE A 163 -18.19 -23.42 -13.48
C PHE A 163 -19.07 -23.80 -12.28
N GLY A 164 -18.88 -23.16 -11.12
CA GLY A 164 -19.70 -23.40 -9.92
C GLY A 164 -21.21 -23.18 -10.14
N PRO A 165 -21.64 -22.07 -10.77
CA PRO A 165 -23.05 -21.84 -11.09
C PRO A 165 -23.63 -22.90 -12.05
N VAL A 166 -22.84 -23.37 -13.03
CA VAL A 166 -23.25 -24.40 -13.98
C VAL A 166 -23.49 -25.73 -13.28
N LEU A 167 -22.56 -26.14 -12.41
CA LEU A 167 -22.69 -27.37 -11.63
C LEU A 167 -23.87 -27.31 -10.66
N ALA A 168 -24.11 -26.16 -10.03
CA ALA A 168 -25.26 -25.97 -9.14
C ALA A 168 -26.59 -26.10 -9.90
N VAL A 169 -26.67 -25.61 -11.14
CA VAL A 169 -27.87 -25.72 -11.97
C VAL A 169 -28.09 -27.15 -12.46
N ILE A 170 -27.03 -27.86 -12.82
CA ILE A 170 -27.12 -29.29 -13.18
C ILE A 170 -27.64 -30.10 -11.98
N ALA A 171 -27.08 -29.89 -10.78
CA ALA A 171 -27.52 -30.57 -9.57
C ALA A 171 -28.97 -30.24 -9.20
N PHE A 172 -29.37 -28.97 -9.30
CA PHE A 172 -30.75 -28.54 -9.06
C PHE A 172 -31.71 -29.12 -10.10
N GLY A 173 -31.34 -29.13 -11.38
CA GLY A 173 -32.11 -29.75 -12.45
C GLY A 173 -32.33 -31.25 -12.20
N ALA A 174 -31.29 -31.98 -11.79
CA ALA A 174 -31.41 -33.40 -11.45
C ALA A 174 -32.38 -33.64 -10.28
N LEU A 175 -32.35 -32.80 -9.24
CA LEU A 175 -33.27 -32.89 -8.11
C LEU A 175 -34.72 -32.60 -8.52
N VAL A 176 -34.94 -31.60 -9.36
CA VAL A 176 -36.28 -31.25 -9.88
C VAL A 176 -36.82 -32.36 -10.76
N THR A 177 -35.99 -32.96 -11.62
CA THR A 177 -36.38 -34.13 -12.44
C THR A 177 -36.72 -35.34 -11.57
N ALA A 178 -35.93 -35.63 -10.53
CA ALA A 178 -36.23 -36.71 -9.59
C ALA A 178 -37.56 -36.47 -8.85
N ALA A 179 -37.80 -35.25 -8.39
CA ALA A 179 -39.07 -34.87 -7.76
C ALA A 179 -40.25 -34.97 -8.74
N TYR A 180 -40.08 -34.55 -10.00
CA TYR A 180 -41.11 -34.69 -11.03
C TYR A 180 -41.47 -36.16 -11.27
N LEU A 181 -40.48 -37.04 -11.43
CA LEU A 181 -40.71 -38.47 -11.65
C LEU A 181 -41.50 -39.07 -10.47
N TYR A 182 -41.10 -38.76 -9.23
CA TYR A 182 -41.81 -39.21 -8.03
C TYR A 182 -43.26 -38.72 -7.96
N PHE A 183 -43.50 -37.41 -8.15
CA PHE A 183 -44.86 -36.85 -8.07
C PHE A 183 -45.73 -37.16 -9.28
N SER A 184 -45.15 -37.49 -10.44
CA SER A 184 -45.90 -37.85 -11.65
C SER A 184 -46.68 -39.16 -11.52
N GLU A 185 -46.25 -40.05 -10.63
CA GLU A 185 -46.99 -41.26 -10.25
C GLU A 185 -48.19 -40.96 -9.35
N THR A 186 -48.12 -39.89 -8.55
CA THR A 186 -49.19 -39.51 -7.61
C THR A 186 -50.21 -38.55 -8.22
N ASN A 187 -49.75 -37.51 -8.93
CA ASN A 187 -50.60 -36.52 -9.59
C ASN A 187 -49.85 -35.76 -10.70
N ARG A 188 -50.14 -36.08 -11.97
CA ARG A 188 -49.47 -35.52 -13.14
C ARG A 188 -49.53 -33.99 -13.24
N ASN A 189 -50.64 -33.37 -12.81
CA ASN A 189 -50.81 -31.92 -12.90
C ASN A 189 -49.91 -31.17 -11.89
N VAL A 190 -49.74 -31.74 -10.69
CA VAL A 190 -48.86 -31.19 -9.65
C VAL A 190 -47.40 -31.31 -10.09
N GLY A 191 -47.02 -32.46 -10.68
CA GLY A 191 -45.69 -32.65 -11.26
C GLY A 191 -45.36 -31.59 -12.31
N LEU A 192 -46.24 -31.38 -13.29
CA LEU A 192 -46.01 -30.39 -14.37
C LEU A 192 -45.89 -28.96 -13.83
N ALA A 193 -46.71 -28.58 -12.84
CA ALA A 193 -46.66 -27.27 -12.22
C ALA A 193 -45.33 -27.01 -11.48
N LEU A 194 -44.85 -27.99 -10.71
CA LEU A 194 -43.58 -27.89 -9.98
C LEU A 194 -42.37 -27.87 -10.93
N PHE A 195 -42.39 -28.71 -11.97
CA PHE A 195 -41.32 -28.74 -12.97
C PHE A 195 -41.19 -27.40 -13.72
N GLY A 196 -42.31 -26.81 -14.15
CA GLY A 196 -42.33 -25.50 -14.81
C GLY A 196 -41.83 -24.37 -13.91
N LEU A 197 -42.29 -24.33 -12.65
CA LEU A 197 -41.88 -23.31 -11.67
C LEU A 197 -40.38 -23.39 -11.38
N CYS A 198 -39.87 -24.59 -11.06
CA CYS A 198 -38.46 -24.78 -10.74
C CYS A 198 -37.55 -24.55 -11.96
N GLY A 199 -37.96 -24.99 -13.16
CA GLY A 199 -37.24 -24.72 -14.40
C GLY A 199 -37.13 -23.22 -14.72
N GLY A 200 -38.20 -22.47 -14.51
CA GLY A 200 -38.21 -21.02 -14.68
C GLY A 200 -37.27 -20.28 -13.71
N ILE A 201 -37.24 -20.69 -12.44
CA ILE A 201 -36.33 -20.14 -11.43
C ILE A 201 -34.86 -20.46 -11.76
N ALA A 202 -34.56 -21.68 -12.20
CA ALA A 202 -33.21 -22.06 -12.59
C ALA A 202 -32.70 -21.27 -13.81
N LEU A 203 -33.55 -21.08 -14.84
CA LEU A 203 -33.20 -20.32 -16.04
C LEU A 203 -32.97 -18.83 -15.73
N SER A 204 -33.82 -18.23 -14.90
CA SER A 204 -33.67 -16.84 -14.48
C SER A 204 -32.41 -16.63 -13.63
N GLY A 205 -32.06 -17.59 -12.75
CA GLY A 205 -30.79 -17.59 -12.02
C GLY A 205 -29.56 -17.67 -12.93
N LEU A 206 -29.59 -18.51 -13.97
CA LEU A 206 -28.52 -18.61 -14.97
C LEU A 206 -28.33 -17.31 -15.75
N LEU A 207 -29.43 -16.71 -16.23
CA LEU A 207 -29.40 -15.45 -16.97
C LEU A 207 -28.87 -14.30 -16.10
N PHE A 208 -29.29 -14.23 -14.83
CA PHE A 208 -28.79 -13.25 -13.88
C PHE A 208 -27.28 -13.41 -13.63
N ASN A 209 -26.81 -14.65 -13.44
CA ASN A 209 -25.39 -14.92 -13.25
C ASN A 209 -24.57 -14.53 -14.49
N ALA A 210 -25.03 -14.89 -15.69
CA ALA A 210 -24.39 -14.51 -16.95
C ALA A 210 -24.30 -12.98 -17.11
N MET A 211 -25.38 -12.26 -16.80
CA MET A 211 -25.39 -10.79 -16.83
C MET A 211 -24.43 -10.19 -15.80
N LEU A 212 -24.34 -10.77 -14.60
CA LEU A 212 -23.42 -10.33 -13.55
C LEU A 212 -21.97 -10.55 -13.97
N VAL A 213 -21.64 -11.72 -14.52
CA VAL A 213 -20.30 -12.03 -15.05
C VAL A 213 -19.94 -11.05 -16.17
N GLU A 214 -20.86 -10.78 -17.11
CA GLU A 214 -20.61 -9.82 -18.18
C GLU A 214 -20.36 -8.40 -17.65
N ARG A 215 -21.14 -7.92 -16.68
CA ARG A 215 -20.92 -6.63 -16.03
C ARG A 215 -19.59 -6.54 -15.29
N LEU A 216 -19.19 -7.62 -14.62
CA LEU A 216 -17.92 -7.69 -13.90
C LEU A 216 -16.71 -7.82 -14.84
N ASN A 217 -16.89 -8.37 -16.04
CA ASN A 217 -15.82 -8.52 -17.03
C ASN A 217 -15.70 -7.34 -18.00
N ARG A 218 -16.72 -6.47 -18.08
CA ARG A 218 -16.63 -5.20 -18.82
C ARG A 218 -15.62 -4.29 -18.14
N ARG A 219 -14.43 -4.18 -18.75
CA ARG A 219 -13.43 -3.18 -18.37
C ARG A 219 -14.06 -1.79 -18.50
N PRO A 220 -13.86 -0.87 -17.54
CA PRO A 220 -14.34 0.49 -17.71
C PRO A 220 -13.63 1.12 -18.91
N THR A 221 -14.35 1.35 -20.00
CA THR A 221 -13.88 2.19 -21.10
C THR A 221 -13.83 3.62 -20.58
N GLY A 222 -12.63 4.05 -20.19
CA GLY A 222 -12.40 5.41 -19.73
C GLY A 222 -12.63 6.40 -20.87
N SER A 223 -13.83 7.00 -20.92
CA SER A 223 -14.01 8.34 -21.50
C SER A 223 -14.34 9.29 -20.36
N SER A 224 -13.32 9.82 -19.67
CA SER A 224 -13.53 10.96 -18.78
C SER A 224 -13.72 12.21 -19.63
N LYS A 225 -14.96 12.54 -19.98
CA LYS A 225 -15.30 13.93 -20.28
C LYS A 225 -15.35 14.68 -18.95
N SER A 226 -14.31 15.45 -18.68
CA SER A 226 -14.21 16.34 -17.53
C SER A 226 -15.38 17.34 -17.54
N PRO A 227 -16.12 17.55 -16.43
CA PRO A 227 -17.07 18.65 -16.35
C PRO A 227 -16.30 19.97 -16.30
N ARG A 228 -16.51 20.83 -17.30
CA ARG A 228 -16.03 22.22 -17.33
C ARG A 228 -16.65 22.97 -16.14
N ARG A 229 -15.89 23.17 -15.07
CA ARG A 229 -16.33 23.97 -13.92
C ARG A 229 -16.37 25.44 -14.33
N ARG A 230 -17.56 26.02 -14.42
CA ARG A 230 -17.78 27.45 -14.62
C ARG A 230 -17.15 28.21 -13.45
N ARG A 231 -16.22 29.12 -13.77
CA ARG A 231 -15.62 30.09 -12.85
C ARG A 231 -16.57 31.28 -12.78
N SER A 232 -17.39 31.37 -11.73
CA SER A 232 -18.07 32.60 -11.34
C SER A 232 -17.12 33.42 -10.48
N GLY A 233 -16.87 34.65 -10.92
CA GLY A 233 -15.96 35.58 -10.28
C GLY A 233 -16.53 36.23 -9.02
N ALA A 234 -15.65 36.37 -8.04
CA ALA A 234 -15.55 37.47 -7.08
C ALA A 234 -14.05 37.43 -6.71
N GLY A 235 -13.20 38.42 -7.01
CA GLY A 235 -13.43 39.84 -6.91
C GLY A 235 -12.92 40.33 -5.55
N PHE A 236 -11.63 40.15 -5.25
CA PHE A 236 -10.93 40.94 -4.24
C PHE A 236 -9.53 41.24 -4.73
N ALA A 237 -9.35 42.52 -5.09
CA ALA A 237 -8.08 43.15 -5.35
C ALA A 237 -7.38 43.44 -4.00
N SER A 238 -6.07 43.25 -3.95
CA SER A 238 -5.22 44.11 -3.13
C SER A 238 -3.92 44.31 -3.89
N GLY A 239 -3.64 45.58 -4.17
CA GLY A 239 -2.57 46.03 -5.03
C GLY A 239 -1.21 46.10 -4.32
N TYR A 240 -0.19 46.21 -5.17
CA TYR A 240 1.16 46.64 -4.85
C TYR A 240 1.17 48.00 -4.15
N GLY A 241 2.12 48.17 -3.22
CA GLY A 241 2.44 49.45 -2.59
C GLY A 241 3.73 49.37 -1.80
N ASP A 242 4.83 49.71 -2.45
CA ASP A 242 6.12 50.08 -1.88
C ASP A 242 5.98 51.28 -0.91
N ALA A 243 6.67 51.26 0.23
CA ALA A 243 7.21 52.44 0.92
C ALA A 243 8.02 52.01 2.15
N GLY A 244 9.24 52.55 2.27
CA GLY A 244 10.15 52.27 3.38
C GLY A 244 10.12 53.28 4.54
N CYS A 245 11.12 53.06 5.40
CA CYS A 245 11.69 53.88 6.48
C CYS A 245 10.90 54.05 7.79
N GLY A 246 11.66 54.00 8.90
CA GLY A 246 11.21 54.45 10.22
C GLY A 246 11.86 53.71 11.38
N SER A 247 13.09 54.09 11.74
CA SER A 247 13.69 53.78 13.04
C SER A 247 12.81 54.27 14.18
N ALA A 248 12.69 53.48 15.25
CA ALA A 248 12.40 53.99 16.58
C ALA A 248 12.96 53.02 17.62
N ASP A 249 13.95 53.53 18.35
CA ASP A 249 14.49 52.98 19.57
C ASP A 249 13.38 52.84 20.63
N CYS A 250 13.42 51.74 21.39
CA CYS A 250 12.93 51.75 22.77
C CYS A 250 13.82 50.88 23.66
N HIS A 251 14.55 51.59 24.52
CA HIS A 251 15.23 51.08 25.70
C HIS A 251 14.25 50.62 26.78
N GLY A 252 14.69 49.63 27.55
CA GLY A 252 14.13 49.15 28.82
C GLY A 252 14.33 47.65 28.89
N GLY A 253 15.27 47.08 29.64
CA GLY A 253 15.84 47.48 30.91
C GLY A 253 15.40 46.45 31.97
N ASP A 254 16.33 45.55 32.30
CA ASP A 254 16.49 44.82 33.58
C ASP A 254 15.39 43.82 33.98
N SER A 255 15.61 42.67 34.63
CA SER A 255 16.78 41.95 35.17
C SER A 255 16.30 40.61 35.77
N SER A 256 17.25 39.75 36.15
CA SER A 256 17.13 38.51 36.95
C SER A 256 16.62 37.25 36.22
N GLY A 257 17.28 36.09 36.26
CA GLY A 257 18.41 35.62 37.07
C GLY A 257 18.04 34.32 37.80
N CYS A 258 18.84 33.28 37.59
CA CYS A 258 18.95 32.02 38.35
C CYS A 258 17.83 30.98 38.09
N GLY A 259 18.10 29.68 37.99
CA GLY A 259 19.33 28.95 38.26
C GLY A 259 19.21 27.46 37.89
N SER A 260 20.40 26.87 37.80
CA SER A 260 20.79 25.48 37.72
C SER A 260 20.00 24.47 38.55
N GLY A 261 19.90 23.25 38.02
CA GLY A 261 19.56 22.05 38.78
C GLY A 261 19.84 20.77 37.98
N GLY A 262 21.11 20.36 37.91
CA GLY A 262 21.47 18.97 37.66
C GLY A 262 21.59 18.22 38.98
N CYS A 263 21.26 16.93 38.98
CA CYS A 263 21.64 15.84 39.91
C CYS A 263 21.02 14.56 39.30
N GLY A 264 21.77 13.58 38.81
CA GLY A 264 22.40 12.50 39.58
C GLY A 264 21.78 11.17 39.06
N GLY A 265 22.49 10.10 38.76
CA GLY A 265 23.74 9.59 39.33
C GLY A 265 23.44 8.28 40.08
N GLY A 266 23.91 7.16 39.53
CA GLY A 266 23.89 5.80 40.11
C GLY A 266 23.92 4.78 38.96
N GLY A 267 24.99 4.03 38.66
CA GLY A 267 25.85 3.24 39.57
C GLY A 267 25.08 1.96 39.96
N CYS A 268 25.56 0.71 39.89
CA CYS A 268 26.90 0.13 39.87
C CYS A 268 26.80 -1.37 39.49
N GLY A 269 27.92 -1.99 39.10
CA GLY A 269 28.23 -3.43 39.30
C GLY A 269 27.90 -4.34 38.09
N GLY A 270 28.82 -5.07 37.44
CA GLY A 270 30.12 -5.60 37.85
C GLY A 270 30.00 -7.09 38.17
N GLY A 271 30.72 -7.97 37.45
CA GLY A 271 30.91 -9.36 37.89
C GLY A 271 31.07 -10.44 36.81
N CYS A 272 32.29 -10.54 36.30
CA CYS A 272 33.12 -11.72 36.02
C CYS A 272 32.58 -13.17 36.13
N GLY A 273 33.10 -14.04 35.24
CA GLY A 273 33.34 -15.49 35.45
C GLY A 273 32.25 -16.39 34.86
N GLY A 274 32.52 -17.44 34.06
CA GLY A 274 33.70 -18.28 33.97
C GLY A 274 33.28 -19.74 34.26
N CYS A 275 33.54 -20.63 33.28
CA CYS A 275 33.67 -22.09 33.40
C CYS A 275 32.42 -22.98 33.57
N GLY A 276 32.29 -23.93 32.62
CA GLY A 276 32.22 -25.35 32.95
C GLY A 276 30.87 -26.05 32.79
N SER A 277 30.65 -26.69 31.63
CA SER A 277 30.54 -28.15 31.42
C SER A 277 30.16 -28.42 29.97
#